data_AF-A0A7J6VH44-F1
#
_entry.id   AF-A0A7J6VH44-F1
#
_cell.length_a   1.000
_cell.length_b   1.000
_cell.length_c   1.000
_cell.angle_alpha   90.00
_cell.angle_beta   90.00
_cell.angle_gamma   90.00
#
_symmetry.space_group_name_H-M   'P 1'
#
loop_
_entity.id
_entity.type
_entity.pdbx_description
1 polymer ?
#
loop_
_entity_poly.entity_id
_entity_poly.type
_entity_poly.pdbx_seq_one_letter_code
_entity_poly.pdbx_strand_id
1 'polypeptide(L)'
;MLSGLMNFLGSCWRPSSDKYVHSGSDAVGRQDGLLWYKDTGQHLNGEFSFAVVQANNLLEDQSQIESGPLSSLECGPYGTFIGVYDGHGGPETSRYINNHLFHNLKRFTSEQQSMSVDVIRKAFQATEEGFFSIVSKQWSIKPQIASVGSCCLAGVICGGNLYIANVGDSRAVLGKLVKATGEVLAVQLSAEHNAAIESVRQELHALHPDDSQIVVLKHNVWRVKGLIQVICSLLR
;
A
#
# COMPACT_ATOMS: atom_id res chain seq x y z
N MET A 1 -31.37 23.67 -25.50
CA MET A 1 -30.69 24.42 -24.43
C MET A 1 -30.94 23.72 -23.11
N LEU A 2 -29.93 23.78 -22.22
CA LEU A 2 -29.80 23.14 -20.90
C LEU A 2 -29.39 21.66 -20.91
N SER A 3 -28.09 21.48 -21.12
CA SER A 3 -27.26 20.42 -20.56
C SER A 3 -27.19 20.54 -19.03
N GLY A 4 -27.12 19.41 -18.32
CA GLY A 4 -26.56 19.41 -16.97
C GLY A 4 -27.12 18.32 -16.06
N LEU A 5 -26.46 17.16 -16.06
CA LEU A 5 -26.27 16.40 -14.82
C LEU A 5 -25.07 15.46 -14.98
N MET A 6 -24.18 15.54 -13.99
CA MET A 6 -22.82 15.07 -13.98
C MET A 6 -22.74 13.55 -13.79
N ASN A 7 -21.95 12.87 -14.64
CA ASN A 7 -21.39 11.56 -14.33
C ASN A 7 -20.08 11.78 -13.56
N PHE A 8 -20.08 11.43 -12.28
CA PHE A 8 -18.87 11.33 -11.47
C PHE A 8 -18.14 10.02 -11.77
N LEU A 9 -16.84 10.15 -12.05
CA LEU A 9 -15.88 9.09 -12.30
C LEU A 9 -15.67 8.22 -11.05
N GLY A 10 -15.67 6.90 -11.24
CA GLY A 10 -15.25 5.91 -10.26
C GLY A 10 -14.31 4.91 -10.93
N SER A 11 -13.14 4.72 -10.32
CA SER A 11 -12.04 3.85 -10.70
C SER A 11 -12.47 2.41 -11.00
N CYS A 12 -12.39 2.03 -12.28
CA CYS A 12 -12.32 0.64 -12.71
C CYS A 12 -10.89 0.12 -12.41
N TRP A 13 -10.65 -1.12 -11.94
CA TRP A 13 -10.78 -2.33 -12.75
C TRP A 13 -11.11 -3.59 -11.92
N ARG A 14 -12.38 -3.97 -11.93
CA ARG A 14 -12.78 -5.36 -12.21
C ARG A 14 -13.37 -5.36 -13.63
N PRO A 15 -13.09 -6.32 -14.52
CA PRO A 15 -13.86 -6.42 -15.75
C PRO A 15 -15.17 -7.16 -15.41
N SER A 16 -16.27 -6.41 -15.39
CA SER A 16 -17.52 -6.94 -15.95
C SER A 16 -17.28 -7.12 -17.44
N SER A 17 -17.68 -8.26 -17.99
CA SER A 17 -17.64 -8.53 -19.42
C SER A 17 -18.48 -7.49 -20.16
N ASP A 18 -17.86 -6.48 -20.77
CA ASP A 18 -18.36 -5.85 -21.98
C ASP A 18 -17.27 -5.03 -22.68
N LYS A 19 -17.20 -5.24 -23.99
CA LYS A 19 -16.19 -4.69 -24.90
C LYS A 19 -16.41 -3.19 -25.11
N TYR A 20 -15.49 -2.36 -24.64
CA TYR A 20 -15.25 -1.04 -25.21
C TYR A 20 -13.75 -0.75 -25.32
N VAL A 21 -13.35 -0.44 -26.56
CA VAL A 21 -11.98 -0.18 -27.00
C VAL A 21 -11.63 1.28 -26.68
N HIS A 22 -10.60 1.50 -25.86
CA HIS A 22 -9.91 2.79 -25.78
C HIS A 22 -8.47 2.66 -26.29
N SER A 23 -8.13 3.57 -27.19
CA SER A 23 -6.86 3.71 -27.90
C SER A 23 -5.78 4.30 -26.98
N GLY A 24 -4.79 3.50 -26.63
CA GLY A 24 -3.53 3.90 -25.99
C GLY A 24 -2.64 2.66 -25.89
N SER A 25 -1.49 2.69 -26.55
CA SER A 25 -0.57 1.55 -26.68
C SER A 25 0.19 1.26 -25.38
N ASP A 26 -0.53 0.77 -24.36
CA ASP A 26 0.04 0.08 -23.21
C ASP A 26 -0.59 -1.31 -23.17
N ALA A 27 0.22 -2.37 -23.22
CA ALA A 27 -0.28 -3.73 -23.14
C ALA A 27 -1.10 -3.90 -21.85
N VAL A 28 -2.40 -4.15 -22.02
CA VAL A 28 -3.35 -4.48 -20.96
C VAL A 28 -2.81 -5.68 -20.18
N GLY A 29 -2.87 -5.65 -18.85
CA GLY A 29 -2.37 -6.74 -18.00
C GLY A 29 -2.96 -8.10 -18.41
N ARG A 30 -2.17 -9.17 -18.28
CA ARG A 30 -2.55 -10.53 -18.66
C ARG A 30 -3.07 -11.30 -17.46
N GLN A 31 -3.97 -12.24 -17.70
CA GLN A 31 -4.49 -13.15 -16.68
C GLN A 31 -4.39 -14.59 -17.16
N ASP A 32 -3.81 -15.45 -16.33
CA ASP A 32 -3.77 -16.90 -16.51
C ASP A 32 -4.26 -17.58 -15.22
N GLY A 33 -5.52 -18.03 -15.23
CA GLY A 33 -6.19 -18.54 -14.03
C GLY A 33 -6.20 -17.54 -12.88
N LEU A 34 -5.48 -17.89 -11.80
CA LEU A 34 -5.33 -17.08 -10.57
C LEU A 34 -4.12 -16.13 -10.60
N LEU A 35 -3.32 -16.16 -11.66
CA LEU A 35 -2.17 -15.27 -11.88
C LEU A 35 -2.60 -14.09 -12.74
N TRP A 36 -2.35 -12.88 -12.25
CA TRP A 36 -2.45 -11.64 -13.01
C TRP A 36 -1.08 -10.97 -13.07
N TYR A 37 -0.66 -10.49 -14.23
CA TYR A 37 0.68 -9.95 -14.39
C TYR A 37 0.81 -8.95 -15.55
N LYS A 38 1.86 -8.15 -15.49
CA LYS A 38 2.36 -7.31 -16.60
C LYS A 38 3.86 -7.48 -16.67
N ASP A 39 4.31 -8.12 -17.74
CA ASP A 39 5.73 -8.40 -17.97
C ASP A 39 6.56 -7.13 -18.15
N THR A 40 5.97 -6.09 -18.76
CA THR A 40 6.68 -4.83 -19.01
C THR A 40 5.70 -3.66 -19.01
N GLY A 41 5.99 -2.66 -18.19
CA GLY A 41 5.37 -1.35 -18.16
C GLY A 41 6.43 -0.27 -18.05
N GLN A 42 6.08 0.94 -18.47
CA GLN A 42 6.98 2.09 -18.39
C GLN A 42 6.60 2.97 -17.20
N HIS A 43 7.61 3.51 -16.52
CA HIS A 43 7.46 4.58 -15.54
C HIS A 43 8.53 5.66 -15.81
N LEU A 44 8.48 6.79 -15.11
CA LEU A 44 9.33 7.95 -15.42
C LEU A 44 10.83 7.68 -15.37
N ASN A 45 11.26 6.65 -14.64
CA ASN A 45 12.66 6.34 -14.40
C ASN A 45 13.09 4.97 -14.95
N GLY A 46 12.26 4.31 -15.76
CA GLY A 46 12.60 3.03 -16.35
C GLY A 46 11.39 2.13 -16.61
N GLU A 47 11.65 0.82 -16.51
CA GLU A 47 10.67 -0.22 -16.75
C GLU A 47 10.31 -0.94 -15.45
N PHE A 48 9.08 -1.44 -15.38
CA PHE A 48 8.64 -2.29 -14.30
C PHE A 48 7.91 -3.51 -14.84
N SER A 49 7.91 -4.56 -14.03
CA SER A 49 6.97 -5.66 -14.15
C SER A 49 6.22 -5.80 -12.84
N PHE A 50 5.04 -6.40 -12.88
CA PHE A 50 4.31 -6.73 -11.66
C PHE A 50 3.57 -8.06 -11.88
N ALA A 51 3.35 -8.81 -10.80
CA ALA A 51 2.47 -9.97 -10.79
C ALA A 51 1.74 -10.08 -9.45
N VAL A 52 0.54 -10.67 -9.48
CA VAL A 52 -0.30 -11.00 -8.33
C VAL A 52 -0.82 -12.41 -8.54
N VAL A 53 -0.68 -13.28 -7.54
CA VAL A 53 -1.23 -14.63 -7.57
C VAL A 53 -2.24 -14.77 -6.45
N GLN A 54 -3.49 -15.08 -6.80
CA GLN A 54 -4.55 -15.24 -5.82
C GLN A 54 -4.42 -16.59 -5.10
N ALA A 55 -4.19 -16.55 -3.78
CA ALA A 55 -4.17 -17.73 -2.92
C ALA A 55 -5.50 -17.96 -2.17
N ASN A 56 -6.14 -16.88 -1.72
CA ASN A 56 -7.39 -16.94 -0.97
C ASN A 56 -8.61 -16.95 -1.92
N ASN A 57 -9.77 -17.44 -1.46
CA ASN A 57 -11.02 -17.39 -2.23
C ASN A 57 -11.39 -15.97 -2.68
N LEU A 58 -11.03 -14.98 -1.85
CA LEU A 58 -11.12 -13.57 -2.16
C LEU A 58 -9.70 -13.00 -2.09
N LEU A 59 -9.24 -12.39 -3.19
CA LEU A 59 -7.97 -11.69 -3.19
C LEU A 59 -8.06 -10.46 -2.26
N GLU A 60 -7.30 -10.51 -1.18
CA GLU A 60 -7.19 -9.44 -0.19
C GLU A 60 -6.08 -8.45 -0.57
N ASP A 61 -5.00 -8.94 -1.18
CA ASP A 61 -3.89 -8.11 -1.63
C ASP A 61 -4.32 -7.09 -2.68
N GLN A 62 -3.72 -5.91 -2.59
CA GLN A 62 -3.83 -4.84 -3.57
C GLN A 62 -2.44 -4.32 -3.90
N SER A 63 -2.27 -3.82 -5.12
CA SER A 63 -1.03 -3.18 -5.56
C SER A 63 -1.35 -2.01 -6.47
N GLN A 64 -0.48 -1.02 -6.53
CA GLN A 64 -0.62 0.12 -7.44
C GLN A 64 0.72 0.66 -7.88
N ILE A 65 0.75 1.20 -9.10
CA ILE A 65 1.89 1.93 -9.65
C ILE A 65 1.32 3.15 -10.35
N GLU A 66 1.72 4.33 -9.89
CA GLU A 66 1.29 5.62 -10.42
C GLU A 66 2.54 6.41 -10.82
N SER A 67 2.67 6.73 -12.11
CA SER A 67 3.86 7.43 -12.62
C SER A 67 3.45 8.70 -13.35
N GLY A 68 4.05 9.84 -12.99
CA GLY A 68 3.69 11.14 -13.54
C GLY A 68 3.73 12.24 -12.48
N PRO A 69 2.82 13.24 -12.56
CA PRO A 69 2.73 14.30 -11.56
C PRO A 69 2.32 13.73 -10.19
N LEU A 70 3.17 13.95 -9.18
CA LEU A 70 2.93 13.61 -7.78
C LEU A 70 2.22 14.73 -7.02
N SER A 71 1.78 15.78 -7.71
CA SER A 71 0.95 16.85 -7.15
C SER A 71 -0.15 17.23 -8.15
N SER A 72 -1.08 18.08 -7.72
CA SER A 72 -2.12 18.66 -8.57
C SER A 72 -1.71 20.02 -9.17
N LEU A 73 -0.52 20.53 -8.83
CA LEU A 73 0.04 21.77 -9.38
C LEU A 73 0.76 21.49 -10.70
N GLU A 74 0.64 22.40 -11.67
CA GLU A 74 1.28 22.26 -12.99
C GLU A 74 2.81 22.15 -12.90
N CYS A 75 3.44 22.90 -12.01
CA CYS A 75 4.90 22.86 -11.77
C CYS A 75 5.30 21.92 -10.61
N GLY A 76 4.47 20.94 -10.29
CA GLY A 76 4.72 20.02 -9.19
C GLY A 76 5.80 18.99 -9.45
N PRO A 77 6.26 18.27 -8.40
CA PRO A 77 7.19 17.17 -8.56
C PRO A 77 6.58 16.04 -9.40
N TYR A 78 7.42 15.43 -10.23
CA TYR A 78 7.13 14.24 -11.00
C TYR A 78 7.88 13.04 -10.42
N GLY A 79 7.27 11.87 -10.49
CA GLY A 79 7.88 10.65 -10.01
C GLY A 79 6.97 9.44 -10.11
N THR A 80 7.41 8.35 -9.50
CA THR A 80 6.68 7.09 -9.49
C THR A 80 6.34 6.72 -8.05
N PHE A 81 5.05 6.52 -7.78
CA PHE A 81 4.53 5.94 -6.55
C PHE A 81 4.26 4.46 -6.79
N ILE A 82 4.67 3.61 -5.86
CA ILE A 82 4.44 2.18 -5.84
C ILE A 82 3.80 1.83 -4.50
N GLY A 83 2.76 1.01 -4.51
CA GLY A 83 2.09 0.51 -3.31
C GLY A 83 1.88 -0.99 -3.36
N VAL A 84 2.15 -1.68 -2.26
CA VAL A 84 1.84 -3.10 -2.03
C VAL A 84 1.14 -3.23 -0.69
N TYR A 85 -0.08 -3.76 -0.72
CA TYR A 85 -0.98 -3.79 0.43
C TYR A 85 -1.45 -5.23 0.64
N ASP A 86 -0.91 -5.91 1.64
CA ASP A 86 -1.32 -7.26 2.03
C ASP A 86 -2.54 -7.12 2.95
N GLY A 87 -3.71 -7.58 2.49
CA GLY A 87 -4.95 -7.44 3.25
C GLY A 87 -5.24 -8.70 4.07
N HIS A 88 -5.86 -8.54 5.24
CA HIS A 88 -6.29 -9.68 6.05
C HIS A 88 -7.62 -9.44 6.76
N GLY A 89 -8.37 -10.52 6.97
CA GLY A 89 -9.69 -10.48 7.58
C GLY A 89 -10.79 -9.96 6.65
N GLY A 90 -10.44 -9.60 5.42
CA GLY A 90 -11.25 -8.95 4.40
C GLY A 90 -10.43 -7.95 3.55
N PRO A 91 -10.81 -7.71 2.28
CA PRO A 91 -10.09 -6.79 1.39
C PRO A 91 -10.42 -5.31 1.63
N GLU A 92 -11.31 -4.99 2.57
CA GLU A 92 -11.83 -3.63 2.75
C GLU A 92 -10.73 -2.61 3.04
N THR A 93 -9.77 -2.93 3.91
CA THR A 93 -8.68 -2.01 4.28
C THR A 93 -7.69 -1.82 3.14
N SER A 94 -7.20 -2.90 2.53
CA SER A 94 -6.25 -2.83 1.42
C SER A 94 -6.83 -2.08 0.21
N ARG A 95 -8.12 -2.27 -0.09
CA ARG A 95 -8.83 -1.50 -1.12
C ARG A 95 -8.99 -0.04 -0.74
N TYR A 96 -9.28 0.25 0.53
CA TYR A 96 -9.35 1.63 0.98
C TYR A 96 -8.01 2.34 0.80
N ILE A 97 -6.91 1.71 1.22
CA ILE A 97 -5.56 2.25 1.03
C ILE A 97 -5.29 2.49 -0.46
N ASN A 98 -5.56 1.50 -1.32
CA ASN A 98 -5.35 1.60 -2.77
C ASN A 98 -6.08 2.80 -3.40
N ASN A 99 -7.30 3.08 -2.93
CA ASN A 99 -8.11 4.18 -3.43
C ASN A 99 -7.72 5.56 -2.86
N HIS A 100 -7.06 5.65 -1.70
CA HIS A 100 -6.89 6.92 -0.98
C HIS A 100 -5.44 7.36 -0.77
N LEU A 101 -4.50 6.43 -0.58
CA LEU A 101 -3.14 6.76 -0.15
C LEU A 101 -2.43 7.66 -1.15
N PHE A 102 -2.48 7.32 -2.44
CA PHE A 102 -1.86 8.14 -3.48
C PHE A 102 -2.54 9.51 -3.63
N HIS A 103 -3.86 9.59 -3.50
CA HIS A 103 -4.59 10.86 -3.54
C HIS A 103 -4.20 11.77 -2.37
N ASN A 104 -4.10 11.21 -1.16
CA ASN A 104 -3.61 11.93 0.02
C ASN A 104 -2.16 12.38 -0.17
N LEU A 105 -1.30 11.53 -0.73
CA LEU A 105 0.07 11.89 -1.07
C LEU A 105 0.12 13.05 -2.07
N LYS A 106 -0.66 13.00 -3.16
CA LYS A 106 -0.74 14.11 -4.13
C LYS A 106 -1.22 15.41 -3.49
N ARG A 107 -2.23 15.32 -2.62
CA ARG A 107 -2.75 16.47 -1.87
C ARG A 107 -1.66 17.11 -1.02
N PHE A 108 -1.02 16.35 -0.13
CA PHE A 108 0.02 16.90 0.78
C PHE A 108 1.27 17.36 0.03
N THR A 109 1.62 16.70 -1.08
CA THR A 109 2.69 17.17 -1.98
C THR A 109 2.35 18.53 -2.59
N SER A 110 1.08 18.78 -2.93
CA SER A 110 0.62 20.06 -3.46
C SER A 110 0.66 21.15 -2.38
N GLU A 111 0.22 20.83 -1.16
CA GLU A 111 0.26 21.73 -0.01
C GLU A 111 1.70 22.13 0.37
N GLN A 112 2.67 21.21 0.26
CA GLN A 112 4.09 21.46 0.58
C GLN A 112 4.95 21.81 -0.63
N GLN A 113 4.39 21.77 -1.84
CA GLN A 113 5.09 21.99 -3.13
C GLN A 113 6.34 21.12 -3.33
N SER A 114 6.48 20.02 -2.59
CA SER A 114 7.64 19.15 -2.60
C SER A 114 7.29 17.75 -2.08
N MET A 115 8.05 16.75 -2.51
CA MET A 115 7.98 15.41 -1.92
C MET A 115 8.93 15.33 -0.73
N SER A 116 8.44 14.86 0.41
CA SER A 116 9.23 14.76 1.64
C SER A 116 8.75 13.60 2.52
N VAL A 117 9.54 13.23 3.52
CA VAL A 117 9.12 12.25 4.54
C VAL A 117 7.87 12.73 5.29
N ASP A 118 7.72 14.04 5.49
CA ASP A 118 6.55 14.62 6.16
C ASP A 118 5.28 14.50 5.32
N VAL A 119 5.36 14.72 4.01
CA VAL A 119 4.26 14.47 3.07
C VAL A 119 3.80 13.02 3.16
N ILE A 120 4.74 12.08 3.12
CA ILE A 120 4.43 10.65 3.17
C ILE A 120 3.75 10.32 4.52
N ARG A 121 4.31 10.78 5.63
CA ARG A 121 3.72 10.58 6.97
C ARG A 121 2.29 11.10 7.04
N LYS A 122 2.04 12.33 6.58
CA LYS A 122 0.69 12.93 6.54
C LYS A 122 -0.27 12.17 5.65
N ALA A 123 0.20 11.68 4.50
CA ALA A 123 -0.62 10.89 3.58
C ALA A 123 -1.08 9.57 4.21
N PHE A 124 -0.17 8.89 4.91
CA PHE A 124 -0.48 7.68 5.65
C PHE A 124 -1.43 7.96 6.83
N GLN A 125 -1.15 8.98 7.64
CA GLN A 125 -2.02 9.36 8.76
C GLN A 125 -3.44 9.69 8.30
N ALA A 126 -3.60 10.51 7.25
CA ALA A 126 -4.92 10.86 6.71
C ALA A 126 -5.66 9.63 6.14
N THR A 127 -4.93 8.68 5.57
CA THR A 127 -5.50 7.41 5.09
C THR A 127 -6.01 6.57 6.25
N GLU A 128 -5.26 6.45 7.34
CA GLU A 128 -5.71 5.70 8.52
C GLU A 128 -6.90 6.37 9.20
N GLU A 129 -6.83 7.68 9.46
CA GLU A 129 -7.92 8.45 10.07
C GLU A 129 -9.22 8.34 9.25
N GLY A 130 -9.09 8.39 7.91
CA GLY A 130 -10.19 8.19 6.99
C GLY A 130 -10.84 6.81 7.12
N PHE A 131 -10.04 5.74 7.17
CA PHE A 131 -10.56 4.39 7.36
C PHE A 131 -11.13 4.16 8.77
N PHE A 132 -10.46 4.68 9.80
CA PHE A 132 -10.92 4.61 11.18
C PHE A 132 -12.28 5.28 11.38
N SER A 133 -12.53 6.40 10.68
CA SER A 133 -13.84 7.06 10.65
C SER A 133 -14.94 6.14 10.08
N ILE A 134 -14.62 5.35 9.05
CA ILE A 134 -15.55 4.36 8.47
C ILE A 134 -15.83 3.23 9.46
N VAL A 135 -14.77 2.65 10.04
CA VAL A 135 -14.89 1.58 11.04
C VAL A 135 -15.76 2.04 12.20
N SER A 136 -15.49 3.23 12.75
CA SER A 136 -16.23 3.78 13.89
C SER A 136 -17.73 3.95 13.59
N LYS A 137 -18.09 4.41 12.39
CA LYS A 137 -19.49 4.59 11.97
C LYS A 137 -20.21 3.27 11.71
N GLN A 138 -19.48 2.27 11.21
CA GLN A 138 -20.08 1.00 10.77
C GLN A 138 -20.03 -0.10 11.83
N TRP A 139 -19.16 0.00 12.83
CA TRP A 139 -18.92 -1.05 13.84
C TRP A 139 -20.21 -1.56 14.49
N SER A 140 -21.15 -0.68 14.86
CA SER A 140 -22.41 -1.09 15.49
C SER A 140 -23.32 -1.95 14.61
N ILE A 141 -23.17 -1.87 13.29
CA ILE A 141 -23.99 -2.58 12.29
C ILE A 141 -23.21 -3.75 11.67
N LYS A 142 -21.89 -3.57 11.48
CA LYS A 142 -20.96 -4.50 10.86
C LYS A 142 -19.69 -4.66 11.74
N PRO A 143 -19.77 -5.32 12.91
CA PRO A 143 -18.62 -5.39 13.84
C PRO A 143 -17.36 -6.03 13.22
N GLN A 144 -17.51 -6.95 12.28
CA GLN A 144 -16.39 -7.58 11.58
C GLN A 144 -15.47 -6.57 10.84
N ILE A 145 -15.92 -5.34 10.61
CA ILE A 145 -15.07 -4.30 10.00
C ILE A 145 -13.92 -3.86 10.90
N ALA A 146 -13.95 -4.07 12.22
CA ALA A 146 -12.77 -3.79 13.06
C ALA A 146 -11.78 -4.96 13.13
N SER A 147 -12.09 -6.11 12.50
CA SER A 147 -11.15 -7.22 12.35
C SER A 147 -10.49 -7.26 10.96
N VAL A 148 -10.84 -6.34 10.05
CA VAL A 148 -10.12 -6.18 8.79
C VAL A 148 -8.88 -5.30 9.00
N GLY A 149 -7.83 -5.60 8.27
CA GLY A 149 -6.59 -4.82 8.31
C GLY A 149 -5.77 -5.01 7.05
N SER A 150 -4.67 -4.28 6.96
CA SER A 150 -3.72 -4.44 5.86
C SER A 150 -2.32 -3.99 6.27
N CYS A 151 -1.30 -4.72 5.82
CA CYS A 151 0.06 -4.20 5.72
C CYS A 151 0.10 -3.15 4.61
N CYS A 152 0.96 -2.16 4.74
CA CYS A 152 1.11 -1.11 3.75
C CYS A 152 2.58 -0.78 3.52
N LEU A 153 3.09 -1.18 2.35
CA LEU A 153 4.39 -0.78 1.84
C LEU A 153 4.18 0.22 0.71
N ALA A 154 4.78 1.40 0.82
CA ALA A 154 4.81 2.39 -0.24
C ALA A 154 6.25 2.79 -0.57
N GLY A 155 6.52 2.90 -1.87
CA GLY A 155 7.76 3.43 -2.42
C GLY A 155 7.48 4.67 -3.27
N VAL A 156 8.31 5.70 -3.15
CA VAL A 156 8.23 6.90 -4.00
C VAL A 156 9.60 7.20 -4.58
N ILE A 157 9.69 7.22 -5.91
CA ILE A 157 10.88 7.65 -6.66
C ILE A 157 10.60 9.05 -7.18
N CYS A 158 11.32 10.05 -6.67
CA CYS A 158 11.10 11.45 -7.03
C CYS A 158 12.37 12.28 -6.84
N GLY A 159 12.75 13.06 -7.86
CA GLY A 159 13.86 14.01 -7.76
C GLY A 159 15.21 13.36 -7.38
N GLY A 160 15.47 12.13 -7.84
CA GLY A 160 16.68 11.38 -7.50
C GLY A 160 16.66 10.69 -6.13
N ASN A 161 15.58 10.86 -5.36
CA ASN A 161 15.41 10.20 -4.06
C ASN A 161 14.46 9.01 -4.18
N LEU A 162 14.75 7.96 -3.39
CA LEU A 162 13.85 6.84 -3.14
C LEU A 162 13.38 6.90 -1.68
N TYR A 163 12.09 7.07 -1.49
CA TYR A 163 11.44 7.01 -0.18
C TYR A 163 10.74 5.66 0.00
N ILE A 164 10.90 5.04 1.16
CA ILE A 164 10.22 3.81 1.53
C ILE A 164 9.49 4.04 2.86
N ALA A 165 8.20 3.74 2.89
CA ALA A 165 7.37 3.73 4.09
C ALA A 165 6.73 2.34 4.23
N ASN A 166 6.89 1.72 5.39
CA ASN A 166 6.40 0.37 5.64
C ASN A 166 5.66 0.29 6.97
N VAL A 167 4.46 -0.29 6.94
CA VAL A 167 3.71 -0.73 8.11
C VAL A 167 3.29 -2.17 7.90
N GLY A 168 3.67 -3.02 8.85
CA GLY A 168 3.55 -4.46 8.74
C GLY A 168 4.81 -5.14 8.20
N ASP A 169 4.63 -6.28 7.54
CA ASP A 169 5.70 -7.23 7.22
C ASP A 169 5.95 -7.44 5.72
N SER A 170 5.32 -6.63 4.87
CA SER A 170 5.78 -6.42 3.49
C SER A 170 7.22 -5.89 3.47
N ARG A 171 7.94 -6.13 2.37
CA ARG A 171 9.37 -5.79 2.26
C ARG A 171 9.75 -5.12 0.94
N ALA A 172 10.53 -4.04 1.02
CA ALA A 172 11.24 -3.46 -0.12
C ALA A 172 12.71 -3.93 -0.13
N VAL A 173 13.19 -4.36 -1.28
CA VAL A 173 14.58 -4.82 -1.47
C VAL A 173 15.17 -4.16 -2.72
N LEU A 174 16.37 -3.58 -2.59
CA LEU A 174 17.14 -3.00 -3.68
C LEU A 174 18.20 -4.00 -4.16
N GLY A 175 18.19 -4.31 -5.45
CA GLY A 175 19.29 -5.00 -6.11
C GLY A 175 20.42 -4.02 -6.46
N LYS A 176 21.57 -4.14 -5.80
CA LYS A 176 22.75 -3.28 -6.03
C LYS A 176 23.82 -4.04 -6.80
N LEU A 177 24.06 -3.64 -8.05
CA LEU A 177 25.15 -4.18 -8.87
C LEU A 177 26.52 -3.68 -8.36
N VAL A 178 27.38 -4.62 -7.98
CA VAL A 178 28.78 -4.37 -7.61
C VAL A 178 29.61 -4.37 -8.89
N LYS A 179 29.91 -3.18 -9.43
CA LYS A 179 30.59 -3.02 -10.74
C LYS A 179 31.91 -3.78 -10.85
N ALA A 180 32.64 -3.96 -9.75
CA ALA A 180 33.94 -4.64 -9.76
C ALA A 180 33.82 -6.15 -9.95
N THR A 181 32.76 -6.78 -9.45
CA THR A 181 32.57 -8.25 -9.47
C THR A 181 31.46 -8.68 -10.43
N GLY A 182 30.56 -7.78 -10.81
CA GLY A 182 29.34 -8.10 -11.56
C GLY A 182 28.23 -8.72 -10.70
N GLU A 183 28.44 -8.88 -9.40
CA GLU A 183 27.45 -9.46 -8.48
C GLU A 183 26.33 -8.47 -8.15
N VAL A 184 25.12 -8.99 -7.89
CA VAL A 184 23.98 -8.19 -7.42
C VAL A 184 23.72 -8.51 -5.96
N LEU A 185 23.91 -7.51 -5.09
CA LEU A 185 23.61 -7.61 -3.67
C LEU A 185 22.15 -7.23 -3.41
N ALA A 186 21.44 -8.04 -2.62
CA ALA A 186 20.11 -7.71 -2.13
C ALA A 186 20.24 -6.85 -0.85
N VAL A 187 19.77 -5.60 -0.91
CA VAL A 187 19.77 -4.67 0.23
C VAL A 187 18.35 -4.41 0.66
N GLN A 188 17.96 -4.90 1.84
CA GLN A 188 16.64 -4.63 2.42
C GLN A 188 16.52 -3.15 2.79
N LEU A 189 15.44 -2.50 2.35
CA LEU A 189 15.19 -1.07 2.55
C LEU A 189 14.14 -0.77 3.62
N SER A 190 13.39 -1.77 4.08
CA SER A 190 12.33 -1.62 5.08
C SER A 190 12.53 -2.55 6.27
N ALA A 191 12.29 -2.07 7.49
CA ALA A 191 12.14 -2.93 8.66
C ALA A 191 10.73 -3.53 8.68
N GLU A 192 10.61 -4.79 9.11
CA GLU A 192 9.33 -5.48 9.27
C GLU A 192 8.77 -5.28 10.68
N HIS A 193 7.46 -5.13 10.77
CA HIS A 193 6.72 -4.96 12.01
C HIS A 193 5.88 -6.21 12.31
N ASN A 194 6.57 -7.32 12.57
CA ASN A 194 5.98 -8.63 12.86
C ASN A 194 6.39 -9.10 14.26
N ALA A 195 5.45 -9.63 15.04
CA ALA A 195 5.66 -10.15 16.40
C ALA A 195 6.61 -11.37 16.48
N ALA A 196 6.92 -12.01 15.35
CA ALA A 196 8.00 -13.00 15.29
C ALA A 196 9.38 -12.38 15.61
N ILE A 197 9.55 -11.08 15.34
CA ILE A 197 10.78 -10.33 15.56
C ILE A 197 10.84 -9.86 17.02
N GLU A 198 11.93 -10.18 17.70
CA GLU A 198 12.07 -9.90 19.13
C GLU A 198 12.05 -8.41 19.47
N SER A 199 12.74 -7.57 18.70
CA SER A 199 12.75 -6.12 18.92
C SER A 199 11.36 -5.51 18.82
N VAL A 200 10.53 -6.00 17.88
CA VAL A 200 9.14 -5.58 17.73
C VAL A 200 8.31 -6.01 18.94
N ARG A 201 8.55 -7.20 19.51
CA ARG A 201 7.89 -7.62 20.76
C ARG A 201 8.26 -6.71 21.93
N GLN A 202 9.54 -6.39 22.07
CA GLN A 202 10.03 -5.51 23.13
C GLN A 202 9.42 -4.11 23.01
N GLU A 203 9.35 -3.57 21.79
CA GLU A 203 8.67 -2.30 21.51
C GLU A 203 7.19 -2.34 21.92
N LEU A 204 6.46 -3.40 21.54
CA LEU A 204 5.05 -3.57 21.88
C LEU A 204 4.82 -3.59 23.40
N HIS A 205 5.67 -4.30 24.15
CA HIS A 205 5.61 -4.31 25.62
C HIS A 205 5.91 -2.94 26.23
N ALA A 206 6.89 -2.20 25.68
CA ALA A 206 7.24 -0.86 26.17
C ALA A 206 6.12 0.17 25.94
N LEU A 207 5.42 0.09 24.81
CA LEU A 207 4.28 0.97 24.48
C LEU A 207 3.01 0.62 25.27
N HIS A 208 2.90 -0.61 25.77
CA HIS A 208 1.71 -1.10 26.49
C HIS A 208 2.10 -1.75 27.82
N PRO A 209 2.68 -0.98 28.77
CA PRO A 209 3.20 -1.53 30.03
C PRO A 209 2.12 -2.21 30.88
N ASP A 210 0.86 -1.78 30.74
CA ASP A 210 -0.28 -2.31 31.51
C ASP A 210 -0.98 -3.49 30.81
N ASP A 211 -0.63 -3.81 29.56
CA ASP A 211 -1.24 -4.91 28.80
C ASP A 211 -0.28 -6.12 28.75
N SER A 212 -0.33 -6.94 29.81
CA SER A 212 0.46 -8.18 29.88
C SER A 212 0.15 -9.20 28.77
N GLN A 213 -0.95 -9.02 28.03
CA GLN A 213 -1.40 -9.89 26.95
C GLN A 213 -1.17 -9.26 25.57
N ILE A 214 -0.42 -8.15 25.48
CA ILE A 214 -0.17 -7.44 24.22
C ILE A 214 0.49 -8.35 23.18
N VAL A 215 1.40 -9.23 23.60
CA VAL A 215 2.10 -10.21 22.76
C VAL A 215 2.04 -11.58 23.43
N VAL A 216 1.47 -12.56 22.75
CA VAL A 216 1.25 -13.91 23.28
C VAL A 216 1.76 -14.96 22.30
N LEU A 217 2.44 -15.99 22.82
CA LEU A 217 2.81 -17.16 22.04
C LEU A 217 1.61 -18.13 21.98
N LYS A 218 1.03 -18.31 20.79
CA LYS A 218 -0.12 -19.20 20.58
C LYS A 218 0.16 -20.14 19.41
N HIS A 219 0.06 -21.44 19.66
CA HIS A 219 0.40 -22.48 18.67
C HIS A 219 1.80 -22.30 18.06
N ASN A 220 2.80 -22.04 18.91
CA ASN A 220 4.20 -21.78 18.51
C ASN A 220 4.42 -20.56 17.61
N VAL A 221 3.44 -19.64 17.55
CA VAL A 221 3.53 -18.39 16.79
C VAL A 221 3.24 -17.21 17.70
N TRP A 222 4.11 -16.20 17.68
CA TRP A 222 3.91 -14.95 18.43
C TRP A 222 2.84 -14.09 17.77
N ARG A 223 1.84 -13.66 18.54
CA ARG A 223 0.70 -12.90 18.06
C ARG A 223 0.41 -11.70 18.95
N VAL A 224 0.08 -10.57 18.34
CA VAL A 224 -0.46 -9.39 19.00
C VAL A 224 -1.87 -9.71 19.49
N LYS A 225 -2.09 -9.57 20.81
CA LYS A 225 -3.35 -9.93 21.51
C LYS A 225 -3.86 -11.35 21.21
N GLY A 226 -2.97 -12.26 20.81
CA GLY A 226 -3.33 -13.63 20.42
C GLY A 226 -4.06 -13.78 19.07
N LEU A 227 -4.15 -12.70 18.27
CA LEU A 227 -4.93 -12.64 17.03
C LEU A 227 -4.03 -12.65 15.78
N ILE A 228 -3.27 -11.57 15.57
CA ILE A 228 -2.49 -11.34 14.34
C ILE A 228 -0.99 -11.28 14.63
N GLN A 229 -0.14 -11.53 13.64
CA GLN A 229 1.32 -11.40 13.81
C GLN A 229 1.82 -10.00 13.48
N VAL A 230 1.04 -9.24 12.71
CA VAL A 230 1.46 -7.98 12.13
C VAL A 230 0.91 -6.81 12.95
N ILE A 231 1.71 -5.76 13.12
CA ILE A 231 1.23 -4.49 13.68
C ILE A 231 0.70 -3.63 12.54
N CYS A 232 -0.59 -3.26 12.60
CA CYS A 232 -1.32 -2.66 11.47
C CYS A 232 -1.86 -1.24 11.73
N SER A 233 -1.28 -0.49 12.68
CA SER A 233 -1.68 0.91 12.91
C SER A 233 -0.59 1.89 12.48
N LEU A 234 -1.00 2.98 11.82
CA LEU A 234 -0.16 4.10 11.38
C LEU A 234 -0.05 5.20 12.45
N LEU A 235 -0.94 5.18 13.44
CA LEU A 235 -0.91 6.00 14.65
C LEU A 235 0.01 5.32 15.66
N ARG A 236 1.28 5.74 15.64
CA ARG A 236 2.20 5.65 16.78
C ARG A 236 2.33 7.02 17.41
#